data_AF-A0A3D6EJI3-F1
#
_entry.id   AF-A0A3D6EJI3-F1
#
_cell.length_a   1.000
_cell.length_b   1.000
_cell.length_c   1.000
_cell.angle_alpha   90.00
_cell.angle_beta   90.00
_cell.angle_gamma   90.00
#
_symmetry.space_group_name_H-M   'P 1'
#
loop_
_entity.id
_entity.type
_entity.pdbx_description
1 polymer ?
#
loop_
_entity_poly.entity_id
_entity_poly.type
_entity_poly.pdbx_seq_one_letter_code
_entity_poly.pdbx_strand_id
1 'polypeptide(L)' 'MSAYPTFLIWSFRHKAWWRAQGQGYTTKQAEAGRFTFEEAMVQNLDPISTGNRPAGDALIKETR' A
#
# COMPACT_ATOMS: atom_id res chain seq x y z
N MET A 1 9.45 -1.96 -20.41
CA MET A 1 9.91 -1.97 -19.00
C MET A 1 9.63 -0.59 -18.43
N SER A 2 8.49 -0.40 -17.75
CA SER A 2 8.15 0.91 -17.19
C SER A 2 8.96 1.12 -15.92
N ALA A 3 10.00 1.96 -16.05
CA ALA A 3 10.99 2.28 -15.02
C ALA A 3 10.46 3.33 -14.03
N TYR A 4 9.25 3.12 -13.51
CA TYR A 4 8.73 3.97 -12.43
C TYR A 4 8.97 3.27 -11.10
N PRO A 5 9.44 4.01 -10.07
CA PRO A 5 9.53 3.47 -8.72
C PRO A 5 8.14 3.00 -8.31
N THR A 6 8.04 1.71 -7.98
CA THR A 6 6.83 1.17 -7.37
C THR A 6 6.95 1.34 -5.88
N PHE A 7 5.87 1.78 -5.27
CA PHE A 7 5.72 2.00 -3.85
C PHE A 7 4.86 0.90 -3.27
N LEU A 8 5.26 0.44 -2.09
CA LEU A 8 4.54 -0.51 -1.28
C LEU A 8 4.00 0.22 -0.06
N ILE A 9 2.77 -0.08 0.32
CA ILE A 9 2.18 0.50 1.52
C ILE A 9 2.37 -0.50 2.67
N TRP A 10 3.09 -0.10 3.70
CA TRP A 10 3.33 -0.88 4.91
C TRP A 10 2.44 -0.38 6.04
N SER A 11 1.64 -1.28 6.62
CA SER A 11 0.89 -0.97 7.83
C SER A 11 1.69 -1.36 9.07
N PHE A 12 2.01 -0.40 9.92
CA PHE A 12 2.65 -0.68 11.21
C PHE A 12 1.75 -1.47 12.16
N ARG A 13 0.45 -1.14 12.17
CA ARG A 13 -0.54 -1.81 13.00
C ARG A 13 -0.64 -3.30 12.68
N HIS A 14 -0.63 -3.64 11.40
CA HIS A 14 -0.74 -5.03 10.95
C HIS A 14 0.61 -5.71 10.71
N LYS A 15 1.72 -4.95 10.77
CA LYS A 15 3.09 -5.40 10.43
C LYS A 15 3.12 -6.17 9.10
N ALA A 16 2.41 -5.63 8.11
CA ALA A 16 2.16 -6.30 6.84
C ALA A 16 1.97 -5.28 5.71
N TRP A 17 2.16 -5.75 4.48
CA TRP A 17 2.03 -4.99 3.25
C TRP A 17 0.58 -4.95 2.79
N TRP A 18 0.13 -3.79 2.33
CA TRP A 18 -1.15 -3.63 1.70
C TRP A 18 -1.18 -4.34 0.34
N ARG A 19 -2.24 -5.10 0.09
CA ARG A 19 -2.48 -5.69 -1.23
C ARG A 19 -3.22 -4.72 -2.13
N ALA A 20 -2.91 -4.75 -3.42
CA ALA A 20 -3.68 -4.02 -4.42
C ALA A 20 -5.15 -4.49 -4.40
N GLN A 21 -6.06 -3.61 -4.83
CA GLN A 21 -7.50 -3.89 -4.92
C GLN A 21 -8.23 -4.15 -3.57
N GLY A 22 -7.65 -3.75 -2.44
CA GLY A 22 -8.36 -3.84 -1.15
C GLY A 22 -8.50 -5.26 -0.60
N GLN A 23 -7.64 -6.19 -1.01
CA GLN A 23 -7.64 -7.58 -0.53
C GLN A 23 -6.97 -7.77 0.85
N GLY A 24 -6.90 -6.71 1.66
CA GLY A 24 -6.30 -6.74 3.00
C GLY A 24 -4.76 -6.69 3.00
N TYR A 25 -4.16 -7.25 4.06
CA TYR A 25 -2.73 -7.20 4.29
C TYR A 25 -2.05 -8.57 4.05
N THR A 26 -0.83 -8.57 3.54
CA THR A 26 0.02 -9.76 3.38
C THR A 26 1.41 -9.51 3.94
N THR A 27 2.03 -10.53 4.53
CA THR A 27 3.42 -10.47 4.97
C THR A 27 4.40 -10.72 3.82
N LYS A 28 3.94 -11.27 2.69
CA LYS A 28 4.78 -11.56 1.52
C LYS A 28 4.90 -10.32 0.63
N GLN A 29 6.12 -9.80 0.50
CA GLN A 29 6.39 -8.64 -0.36
C GLN A 29 6.07 -8.91 -1.84
N ALA A 30 6.18 -10.16 -2.30
CA ALA A 30 5.81 -10.55 -3.67
C ALA A 30 4.30 -10.45 -3.94
N GLU A 31 3.47 -10.56 -2.90
CA GLU A 31 2.01 -10.42 -2.98
C GLU A 31 1.53 -9.00 -2.64
N ALA A 32 2.46 -8.12 -2.24
CA ALA A 32 2.16 -6.74 -1.92
C ALA A 32 1.69 -5.99 -3.18
N GLY A 33 0.72 -5.09 -2.98
CA GLY A 33 0.30 -4.18 -4.02
C GLY A 33 1.44 -3.24 -4.36
N ARG A 34 1.78 -3.16 -5.65
CA ARG A 34 2.71 -2.17 -6.19
C ARG A 34 1.90 -1.00 -6.71
N PHE A 35 2.14 0.17 -6.14
CA PHE A 35 1.45 1.40 -6.46
C PHE A 35 2.44 2.41 -7.00
N THR A 36 2.00 3.32 -7.85
CA THR A 36 2.74 4.55 -8.11
C THR A 36 2.66 5.49 -6.90
N PHE A 37 3.48 6.54 -6.87
CA PHE A 37 3.47 7.51 -5.77
C PHE A 37 2.08 8.13 -5.59
N GLU A 38 1.43 8.52 -6.69
CA GLU A 38 0.09 9.11 -6.70
C GLU A 38 -0.95 8.11 -6.18
N GLU A 39 -0.92 6.86 -6.66
CA GLU A 39 -1.80 5.80 -6.16
C GLU A 39 -1.58 5.53 -4.66
N ALA A 40 -0.32 5.52 -4.22
CA ALA A 40 0.00 5.31 -2.81
C ALA A 40 -0.51 6.46 -1.94
N MET A 41 -0.42 7.71 -2.42
CA MET A 41 -1.01 8.87 -1.76
C MET A 41 -2.53 8.78 -1.71
N VAL A 42 -3.19 8.43 -2.82
CA VAL A 42 -4.66 8.27 -2.86
C VAL A 42 -5.11 7.17 -1.89
N GLN A 43 -4.39 6.05 -1.83
CA GLN A 43 -4.71 4.96 -0.89
C GLN A 43 -4.50 5.38 0.58
N ASN A 44 -3.58 6.30 0.85
CA ASN A 44 -3.25 6.78 2.21
C ASN A 44 -4.21 7.89 2.68
N LEU A 45 -4.65 8.76 1.77
CA LEU A 45 -5.43 9.97 2.06
C LEU A 45 -6.95 9.78 2.09
N ASP A 46 -7.47 8.58 1.78
CA ASP A 46 -8.91 8.37 1.56
C ASP A 46 -9.58 7.61 2.75
N PRO A 47 -10.08 8.31 3.79
CA PRO A 47 -10.68 7.69 4.98
C PRO A 47 -12.11 7.16 4.77
N ILE A 48 -12.73 7.33 3.60
CA ILE A 48 -14.20 7.27 3.46
C ILE A 48 -14.73 6.00 2.77
N SER A 49 -13.91 4.98 2.47
CA SER A 49 -14.47 3.74 1.92
C SER A 49 -13.73 2.48 2.33
N THR A 50 -14.48 1.65 3.06
CA THR A 50 -14.25 0.22 3.31
C THR A 50 -13.21 -0.07 4.40
N GLY A 51 -13.69 -0.60 5.54
CA GLY A 51 -12.96 -0.87 6.79
C GLY A 51 -11.79 -1.85 6.74
N ASN A 52 -11.20 -2.08 5.56
CA ASN A 52 -9.95 -2.81 5.40
C ASN A 52 -8.77 -1.93 4.95
N ARG A 53 -8.97 -0.69 4.47
CA ARG A 53 -7.87 0.16 3.92
C ARG A 53 -6.77 0.51 4.94
N PRO A 54 -5.53 0.80 4.47
CA PRO A 54 -4.45 1.23 5.33
C PRO A 54 -4.82 2.58 5.93
N ALA A 55 -4.99 2.62 7.25
CA ALA A 55 -5.19 3.88 7.98
C ALA A 55 -4.03 4.83 7.63
N GLY A 56 -4.28 6.15 7.60
CA GLY A 56 -3.30 7.19 7.24
C GLY A 56 -2.00 7.25 8.07
N ASP A 57 -1.76 6.24 8.91
CA ASP A 57 -0.49 5.92 9.57
C ASP A 57 0.40 4.96 8.75
N ALA A 58 -0.09 4.46 7.61
CA ALA A 58 0.67 3.52 6.80
C ALA A 58 1.86 4.21 6.10
N LEU A 59 3.02 3.55 6.13
CA LEU A 59 4.21 4.05 5.45
C LEU A 59 4.21 3.65 3.99
N ILE A 60 4.43 4.64 3.14
CA ILE A 60 4.76 4.43 1.74
C ILE A 60 6.26 4.12 1.66
N LYS A 61 6.63 2.92 1.26
CA LYS A 61 8.01 2.48 1.06
C LYS A 61 8.29 2.32 -0.44
N GLU A 62 9.30 3.02 -0.93
CA GLU A 62 9.80 2.82 -2.29
C GLU A 62 10.46 1.42 -2.41
N THR A 63 10.15 0.72 -3.49
CA THR A 63 10.89 -0.47 -3.90
C THR A 63 11.88 -0.09 -5.00
N ARG A 64 13.17 -0.27 -4.71
CA ARG A 64 14.29 0.00 -5.62
C ARG A 64 14.76 -1.26 -6.32
#